data_AF-A0A1D3TWY2-F1
#
_entry.id   AF-A0A1D3TWY2-F1
#
_cell.length_a   1.000
_cell.length_b   1.000
_cell.length_c   1.000
_cell.angle_alpha   90.00
_cell.angle_beta   90.00
_cell.angle_gamma   90.00
#
_symmetry.space_group_name_H-M   'P 1'
#
loop_
_entity.id
_entity.type
_entity.pdbx_description
1 polymer ?
#
loop_
_entity_poly.entity_id
_entity_poly.type
_entity_poly.pdbx_seq_one_letter_code
_entity_poly.pdbx_strand_id
1 'polypeptide(L)'
;MYNSNGRSILSQEAIANYQIPLTMIKRRIIEEFLEENQDRYSLGELGFLENTALPKWRYVAEERIVHDEGILYHSLFDIAEELLAIRDLLETDFQEYKKRKARETEKLKNSFRYGVMQLRIFGKSKSGMKVIGREEVAGIIIGEWLYYKYNHKPNGAINKHRIDSGKVLRVKGYHTYEGLMRIHPKYEGTEDIFEALIQQKVKRAS
;
A
#
# COMPACT_ATOMS: atom_id res chain seq x y z
N MET A 1 3.53 24.31 13.09
CA MET A 1 4.47 25.41 12.75
C MET A 1 5.27 24.97 11.52
N TYR A 2 5.46 25.86 10.54
CA TYR A 2 6.20 25.61 9.29
C TYR A 2 7.42 26.54 9.24
N ASN A 3 8.58 26.05 8.80
CA ASN A 3 9.74 26.91 8.54
C ASN A 3 9.70 27.50 7.12
N SER A 4 10.60 28.45 6.84
CA SER A 4 10.75 29.24 5.60
C SER A 4 10.84 28.45 4.28
N ASN A 5 10.92 27.12 4.32
CA ASN A 5 10.89 26.22 3.15
C ASN A 5 9.58 25.44 3.01
N GLY A 6 8.52 25.77 3.75
CA GLY A 6 7.18 25.18 3.60
C GLY A 6 7.04 23.71 4.01
N ARG A 7 8.07 23.13 4.66
CA ARG A 7 8.03 21.75 5.18
C ARG A 7 7.60 21.73 6.65
N SER A 8 6.82 20.72 7.03
CA SER A 8 6.40 20.50 8.43
C SER A 8 7.61 20.13 9.29
N ILE A 9 7.75 20.74 10.47
CA ILE A 9 8.87 20.50 11.41
C ILE A 9 9.02 18.99 11.73
N LEU A 10 7.91 18.28 11.87
CA LEU A 10 7.87 16.82 12.11
C LEU A 10 8.56 16.00 11.00
N SER A 11 8.52 16.47 9.75
CA SER A 11 9.19 15.78 8.63
C SER A 11 10.71 16.00 8.62
N GLN A 12 11.19 17.11 9.18
CA GLN A 12 12.62 17.37 9.32
C GLN A 12 13.19 16.61 10.50
N GLU A 13 12.48 16.56 11.63
CA GLU A 13 12.86 15.75 12.80
C GLU A 13 12.87 14.25 12.47
N ALA A 14 11.89 13.76 11.70
CA ALA A 14 11.88 12.38 11.22
C ALA A 14 13.10 12.05 10.34
N ILE A 15 13.46 12.94 9.40
CA ILE A 15 14.64 12.75 8.54
C ILE A 15 15.94 12.77 9.37
N ALA A 16 16.05 13.69 10.34
CA ALA A 16 17.21 13.75 11.24
C ALA A 16 17.35 12.50 12.12
N ASN A 17 16.24 11.82 12.42
CA ASN A 17 16.21 10.58 13.19
C ASN A 17 16.19 9.31 12.33
N TYR A 18 16.47 9.41 11.02
CA TYR A 18 16.40 8.26 10.09
C TYR A 18 15.04 7.53 10.08
N GLN A 19 13.97 8.25 10.39
CA GLN A 19 12.60 7.76 10.32
C GLN A 19 12.03 8.03 8.93
N ILE A 20 11.87 6.98 8.14
CA ILE A 20 11.46 7.09 6.74
C ILE A 20 10.30 6.14 6.40
N PRO A 21 9.43 6.50 5.45
CA PRO A 21 8.40 5.57 4.97
C PRO A 21 9.02 4.31 4.38
N LEU A 22 8.34 3.16 4.50
CA LEU A 22 8.78 1.88 3.93
C LEU A 22 9.18 1.97 2.45
N THR A 23 8.47 2.80 1.67
CA THR A 23 8.72 3.03 0.25
C THR A 23 10.03 3.80 -0.03
N MET A 24 10.53 4.54 0.96
CA MET A 24 11.76 5.30 0.90
C MET A 24 12.97 4.50 1.40
N ILE A 25 12.78 3.36 2.07
CA ILE A 25 13.88 2.43 2.40
C ILE A 25 14.50 1.91 1.11
N LYS A 26 15.66 2.45 0.77
CA LYS A 26 16.44 2.17 -0.44
C LYS A 26 17.89 1.92 -0.02
N ARG A 27 18.61 1.15 -0.83
CA ARG A 27 20.01 0.77 -0.55
C ARG A 27 20.87 1.98 -0.21
N ARG A 28 20.83 3.02 -1.06
CA ARG A 28 21.59 4.26 -0.84
C ARG A 28 21.35 4.91 0.53
N ILE A 29 20.09 4.94 0.99
CA ILE A 29 19.76 5.56 2.28
C ILE A 29 20.27 4.70 3.45
N ILE A 30 20.27 3.37 3.29
CA ILE A 30 20.86 2.45 4.28
C ILE A 30 22.38 2.64 4.33
N GLU A 31 23.04 2.78 3.18
CA GLU A 31 24.49 3.02 3.12
C GLU A 31 24.86 4.35 3.78
N GLU A 32 24.17 5.45 3.45
CA GLU A 32 24.35 6.77 4.09
C GLU A 32 24.16 6.65 5.63
N PHE A 33 23.10 5.95 6.07
CA PHE A 33 22.84 5.70 7.49
C PHE A 33 23.98 4.93 8.19
N LEU A 34 24.47 3.84 7.60
CA LEU A 34 25.52 3.02 8.20
C LEU A 34 26.86 3.77 8.23
N GLU A 35 27.18 4.57 7.21
CA GLU A 35 28.39 5.38 7.15
C GLU A 35 28.39 6.46 8.25
N GLU A 36 27.28 7.16 8.43
CA GLU A 36 27.14 8.20 9.47
C GLU A 36 27.10 7.65 10.90
N ASN A 37 26.81 6.35 11.08
CA ASN A 37 26.61 5.72 12.39
C ASN A 37 27.52 4.50 12.63
N GLN A 38 28.66 4.43 11.93
CA GLN A 38 29.60 3.31 12.01
C GLN A 38 30.15 3.05 13.42
N ASP A 39 30.20 4.07 14.27
CA ASP A 39 30.68 4.01 15.65
C ASP A 39 29.72 3.27 16.60
N ARG A 40 28.46 3.09 16.20
CA ARG A 40 27.44 2.38 16.98
C ARG A 40 27.50 0.85 16.85
N TYR A 41 28.21 0.34 15.85
CA TYR A 41 28.23 -1.07 15.52
C TYR A 41 29.66 -1.61 15.62
N SER A 42 29.81 -2.83 16.11
CA SER A 42 31.07 -3.56 15.95
C SER A 42 31.34 -3.85 14.48
N LEU A 43 32.61 -4.06 14.11
CA LEU A 43 33.00 -4.39 12.72
C LEU A 43 32.22 -5.58 12.15
N GLY A 44 31.92 -6.58 12.98
CA GLY A 44 31.16 -7.76 12.56
C GLY A 44 29.67 -7.48 12.35
N GLU A 45 29.09 -6.58 13.14
CA GLU A 45 27.70 -6.14 12.99
C GLU A 45 27.54 -5.24 11.76
N LEU A 46 28.45 -4.28 11.58
CA LEU A 46 28.47 -3.40 10.41
C LEU A 46 28.59 -4.22 9.12
N GLY A 47 29.55 -5.15 9.06
CA GLY A 47 29.70 -6.03 7.90
C GLY A 47 28.48 -6.90 7.63
N PHE A 48 27.74 -7.31 8.66
CA PHE A 48 26.47 -8.03 8.46
C PHE A 48 25.37 -7.11 7.91
N LEU A 49 25.21 -5.90 8.47
CA LEU A 49 24.20 -4.93 8.07
C LEU A 49 24.38 -4.47 6.62
N GLU A 50 25.63 -4.16 6.23
CA GLU A 50 25.99 -3.77 4.85
C GLU A 50 25.65 -4.87 3.84
N ASN A 51 26.00 -6.12 4.17
CA ASN A 51 25.75 -7.27 3.30
C ASN A 51 24.30 -7.76 3.32
N THR A 52 23.46 -7.26 4.22
CA THR A 52 22.05 -7.64 4.29
C THR A 52 21.28 -7.08 3.10
N ALA A 53 20.60 -7.96 2.37
CA ALA A 53 19.82 -7.60 1.17
C ALA A 53 18.65 -6.64 1.50
N LEU A 54 18.41 -5.63 0.65
CA LEU A 54 17.33 -4.64 0.82
C LEU A 54 15.94 -5.25 1.10
N PRO A 55 15.53 -6.36 0.47
CA PRO A 55 14.26 -7.00 0.81
C PRO A 55 14.15 -7.45 2.27
N LYS A 56 15.26 -7.83 2.91
CA LYS A 56 15.29 -8.23 4.33
C LYS A 56 15.14 -7.04 5.26
N TRP A 57 15.78 -5.92 4.94
CA TRP A 57 15.56 -4.64 5.63
C TRP A 57 14.08 -4.23 5.61
N ARG A 58 13.44 -4.34 4.44
CA ARG A 58 12.01 -4.03 4.30
C ARG A 58 11.11 -5.03 5.02
N TYR A 59 11.47 -6.31 5.01
CA TYR A 59 10.76 -7.34 5.78
C TYR A 59 10.75 -7.01 7.28
N VAL A 60 11.91 -6.70 7.87
CA VAL A 60 11.99 -6.34 9.29
C VAL A 60 11.17 -5.09 9.58
N ALA A 61 11.29 -4.07 8.74
CA ALA A 61 10.51 -2.84 8.87
C ALA A 61 9.00 -3.11 8.86
N GLU A 62 8.52 -4.03 8.01
CA GLU A 62 7.09 -4.31 7.83
C GLU A 62 6.51 -5.23 8.91
N GLU A 63 7.25 -6.25 9.37
CA GLU A 63 6.69 -7.36 10.17
C GLU A 63 7.13 -7.36 11.63
N ARG A 64 8.25 -6.72 11.95
CA ARG A 64 8.85 -6.81 13.29
C ARG A 64 8.76 -5.51 14.07
N ILE A 65 8.69 -4.38 13.38
CA ILE A 65 8.55 -3.07 14.00
C ILE A 65 7.07 -2.74 14.16
N VAL A 66 6.61 -2.74 15.41
CA VAL A 66 5.25 -2.33 15.76
C VAL A 66 5.18 -0.81 15.78
N HIS A 67 4.21 -0.26 15.05
CA HIS A 67 3.88 1.16 15.08
C HIS A 67 2.59 1.38 15.84
N ASP A 68 2.53 2.44 16.63
CA ASP A 68 1.27 2.97 17.13
C ASP A 68 0.41 3.44 15.94
N GLU A 69 -0.92 3.36 16.08
CA GLU A 69 -1.86 3.72 15.02
C GLU A 69 -1.58 5.12 14.47
N GLY A 70 -1.22 5.20 13.19
CA GLY A 70 -0.98 6.46 12.48
C GLY A 70 0.50 6.82 12.26
N ILE A 71 1.45 6.06 12.80
CA ILE A 71 2.87 6.22 12.47
C ILE A 71 3.17 5.51 11.14
N LEU A 72 3.68 6.27 10.16
CA LEU A 72 4.00 5.80 8.81
C LEU A 72 5.51 5.71 8.54
N TYR A 73 6.33 5.97 9.55
CA TYR A 73 7.78 6.11 9.42
C TYR A 73 8.49 5.01 10.22
N HIS A 74 9.46 4.36 9.60
CA HIS A 74 10.29 3.33 10.23
C HIS A 74 11.67 3.91 10.51
N SER A 75 12.13 3.76 11.75
CA SER A 75 13.49 4.11 12.18
C SER A 75 14.49 3.10 11.62
N LEU A 76 15.53 3.57 10.90
CA LEU A 76 16.60 2.68 10.45
C LEU A 76 17.42 2.11 11.61
N PHE A 77 17.48 2.82 12.76
CA PHE A 77 18.09 2.27 13.97
C PHE A 77 17.34 1.03 14.45
N ASP A 78 16.02 1.12 14.61
CA ASP A 78 15.18 0.02 15.09
C ASP A 78 15.25 -1.18 14.13
N ILE A 79 15.29 -0.91 12.81
CA ILE A 79 15.46 -1.97 11.81
C ILE A 79 16.82 -2.65 11.95
N ALA A 80 17.90 -1.87 12.12
CA ALA A 80 19.25 -2.40 12.27
C ALA A 80 19.39 -3.25 13.55
N GLU A 81 18.87 -2.75 14.68
CA GLU A 81 18.87 -3.47 15.95
C GLU A 81 18.11 -4.80 15.85
N GLU A 82 16.91 -4.77 15.26
CA GLU A 82 16.11 -5.99 15.08
C GLU A 82 16.80 -6.97 14.11
N LEU A 83 17.40 -6.49 13.01
CA LEU A 83 18.18 -7.33 12.09
C LEU A 83 19.32 -8.07 12.78
N LEU A 84 20.01 -7.40 13.71
CA LEU A 84 21.06 -8.01 14.52
C LEU A 84 20.49 -9.02 15.52
N ALA A 85 19.36 -8.69 16.16
CA ALA A 85 18.69 -9.57 17.12
C ALA A 85 18.22 -10.89 16.49
N ILE A 86 17.73 -10.85 15.24
CA ILE A 86 17.23 -12.04 14.53
C ILE A 86 18.26 -12.64 13.56
N ARG A 87 19.54 -12.25 13.64
CA ARG A 87 20.59 -12.60 12.67
C ARG A 87 20.59 -14.08 12.27
N ASP A 88 20.51 -14.97 13.26
CA ASP A 88 20.59 -16.42 13.03
C ASP A 88 19.32 -17.02 12.41
N LEU A 89 18.17 -16.35 12.59
CA LEU A 89 16.87 -16.79 12.09
C LEU A 89 16.43 -16.03 10.82
N LEU A 90 17.14 -14.95 10.47
CA LEU A 90 16.74 -13.99 9.45
C LEU A 90 16.43 -14.65 8.09
N GLU A 91 17.25 -15.61 7.65
CA GLU A 91 17.00 -16.28 6.37
C GLU A 91 15.73 -17.13 6.41
N THR A 92 15.57 -17.94 7.47
CA THR A 92 14.40 -18.80 7.64
C THR A 92 13.12 -17.97 7.69
N ASP A 93 13.09 -16.96 8.55
CA ASP A 93 11.93 -16.09 8.74
C ASP A 93 11.58 -15.32 7.45
N PHE A 94 12.59 -14.85 6.73
CA PHE A 94 12.39 -14.16 5.47
C PHE A 94 11.81 -15.08 4.37
N GLN A 95 12.24 -16.35 4.31
CA GLN A 95 11.67 -17.30 3.35
C GLN A 95 10.22 -17.67 3.69
N GLU A 96 9.88 -17.76 4.97
CA GLU A 96 8.50 -17.97 5.41
C GLU A 96 7.61 -16.77 5.07
N TYR A 97 8.09 -15.56 5.33
CA TYR A 97 7.45 -14.31 4.92
C TYR A 97 7.15 -14.32 3.41
N LYS A 98 8.13 -14.64 2.57
CA LYS A 98 7.93 -14.72 1.10
C LYS A 98 6.87 -15.74 0.71
N LYS A 99 6.88 -16.93 1.33
CA LYS A 99 5.88 -17.97 1.07
C LYS A 99 4.48 -17.51 1.49
N ARG A 100 4.35 -16.83 2.63
CA ARG A 100 3.08 -16.26 3.11
C ARG A 100 2.55 -15.19 2.16
N LYS A 101 3.37 -14.19 1.81
CA LYS A 101 3.00 -13.12 0.85
C LYS A 101 2.61 -13.68 -0.51
N ALA A 102 3.32 -14.70 -1.00
CA ALA A 102 2.96 -15.38 -2.25
C ALA A 102 1.58 -16.08 -2.16
N ARG A 103 1.29 -16.78 -1.05
CA ARG A 103 -0.03 -17.41 -0.82
C ARG A 103 -1.15 -16.38 -0.70
N GLU A 104 -0.91 -15.26 -0.03
CA GLU A 104 -1.87 -14.17 0.10
C GLU A 104 -2.17 -13.52 -1.25
N THR A 105 -1.12 -13.23 -2.02
CA THR A 105 -1.23 -12.73 -3.39
C THR A 105 -2.03 -13.70 -4.26
N GLU A 106 -1.78 -15.00 -4.17
CA GLU A 106 -2.49 -16.01 -4.95
C GLU A 106 -3.97 -16.10 -4.55
N LYS A 107 -4.29 -16.05 -3.25
CA LYS A 107 -5.67 -15.95 -2.78
C LYS A 107 -6.37 -14.71 -3.31
N LEU A 108 -5.69 -13.57 -3.33
CA LEU A 108 -6.22 -12.31 -3.88
C LEU A 108 -6.46 -12.42 -5.40
N LYS A 109 -5.51 -12.99 -6.16
CA LYS A 109 -5.65 -13.23 -7.61
C LYS A 109 -6.86 -14.10 -7.93
N ASN A 110 -7.11 -15.13 -7.13
CA ASN A 110 -8.20 -16.06 -7.37
C ASN A 110 -9.56 -15.58 -6.83
N SER A 111 -9.59 -14.50 -6.05
CA SER A 111 -10.82 -13.99 -5.42
C SER A 111 -11.31 -12.66 -5.98
N PHE A 112 -10.46 -11.87 -6.65
CA PHE A 112 -10.91 -10.59 -7.18
C PHE A 112 -11.91 -10.77 -8.33
N ARG A 113 -12.79 -9.78 -8.50
CA ARG A 113 -13.74 -9.72 -9.61
C ARG A 113 -13.72 -8.33 -10.22
N TYR A 114 -13.97 -8.23 -11.51
CA TYR A 114 -14.31 -6.94 -12.12
C TYR A 114 -15.69 -6.52 -11.61
N GLY A 115 -15.89 -5.25 -11.29
CA GLY A 115 -17.11 -4.81 -10.63
C GLY A 115 -17.62 -3.48 -11.13
N VAL A 116 -18.94 -3.35 -11.18
CA VAL A 116 -19.64 -2.08 -11.37
C VAL A 116 -20.53 -1.83 -10.17
N MET A 117 -20.51 -0.61 -9.65
CA MET A 117 -21.28 -0.22 -8.48
C MET A 117 -21.99 1.10 -8.73
N GLN A 118 -23.27 1.14 -8.35
CA GLN A 118 -24.10 2.33 -8.39
C GLN A 118 -24.24 2.91 -6.99
N LEU A 119 -23.91 4.19 -6.85
CA LEU A 119 -23.84 4.93 -5.59
C LEU A 119 -24.87 6.06 -5.56
N ARG A 120 -25.42 6.34 -4.37
CA ARG A 120 -26.18 7.55 -4.07
C ARG A 120 -25.24 8.70 -3.77
N ILE A 121 -25.42 9.82 -4.47
CA ILE A 121 -24.76 11.08 -4.14
C ILE A 121 -25.64 11.83 -3.15
N PHE A 122 -25.10 12.16 -1.98
CA PHE A 122 -25.78 12.96 -0.97
C PHE A 122 -25.29 14.40 -1.03
N GLY A 123 -26.23 15.35 -1.11
CA GLY A 123 -25.98 16.78 -1.03
C GLY A 123 -26.49 17.34 0.29
N LYS A 124 -25.81 18.39 0.78
CA LYS A 124 -26.25 19.14 1.97
C LYS A 124 -27.34 20.13 1.54
N SER A 125 -28.53 20.02 2.13
CA SER A 125 -29.62 20.99 1.97
C SER A 125 -29.93 21.67 3.31
N LYS A 126 -30.72 22.76 3.29
CA LYS A 126 -31.17 23.45 4.52
C LYS A 126 -31.90 22.54 5.51
N SER A 127 -32.51 21.44 5.05
CA SER A 127 -33.27 20.47 5.87
C SER A 127 -32.50 19.18 6.17
N GLY A 128 -31.19 19.11 5.86
CA GLY A 128 -30.35 17.94 6.08
C GLY A 128 -29.81 17.33 4.78
N MET A 129 -29.23 16.13 4.89
CA MET A 129 -28.70 15.39 3.74
C MET A 129 -29.85 14.86 2.87
N LYS A 130 -29.80 15.17 1.57
CA LYS A 130 -30.73 14.62 0.57
C LYS A 130 -29.96 13.91 -0.54
N VAL A 131 -30.54 12.86 -1.10
CA VAL A 131 -29.99 12.22 -2.30
C VAL A 131 -30.17 13.19 -3.46
N ILE A 132 -29.06 13.66 -4.03
CA ILE A 132 -29.04 14.64 -5.14
C ILE A 132 -28.73 14.01 -6.49
N GLY A 133 -28.27 12.75 -6.50
CA GLY A 133 -27.88 12.10 -7.74
C GLY A 133 -27.46 10.65 -7.55
N ARG A 134 -27.03 10.06 -8.66
CA ARG A 134 -26.48 8.71 -8.72
C ARG A 134 -25.18 8.74 -9.51
N GLU A 135 -24.22 7.96 -9.07
CA GLU A 135 -22.94 7.75 -9.76
C GLU A 135 -22.77 6.26 -10.05
N GLU A 136 -22.19 5.92 -11.20
CA GLU A 136 -21.77 4.55 -11.50
C GLU A 136 -20.26 4.50 -11.63
N VAL A 137 -19.61 3.68 -10.82
CA VAL A 137 -18.16 3.48 -10.80
C VAL A 137 -17.83 2.03 -11.16
N ALA A 138 -16.72 1.82 -11.86
CA ALA A 138 -16.20 0.49 -12.17
C ALA A 138 -14.77 0.32 -11.68
N GLY A 139 -14.44 -0.90 -11.30
CA GLY A 139 -13.14 -1.22 -10.74
C GLY A 139 -13.00 -2.71 -10.43
N ILE A 140 -12.12 -3.04 -9.50
CA ILE A 140 -11.95 -4.41 -9.01
C ILE A 140 -12.55 -4.56 -7.61
N ILE A 141 -13.29 -5.63 -7.40
CA ILE A 141 -13.85 -6.03 -6.11
C ILE A 141 -12.89 -7.01 -5.46
N ILE A 142 -12.44 -6.69 -4.24
CA ILE A 142 -11.62 -7.55 -3.39
C ILE A 142 -12.28 -7.57 -2.01
N GLY A 143 -12.77 -8.74 -1.58
CA GLY A 143 -13.58 -8.84 -0.36
C GLY A 143 -14.80 -7.92 -0.41
N GLU A 144 -14.94 -7.07 0.59
CA GLU A 144 -16.06 -6.12 0.72
C GLU A 144 -15.82 -4.76 0.05
N TRP A 145 -14.73 -4.60 -0.70
CA TRP A 145 -14.33 -3.31 -1.25
C TRP A 145 -14.26 -3.35 -2.77
N LEU A 146 -14.81 -2.32 -3.41
CA LEU A 146 -14.55 -2.00 -4.81
C LEU A 146 -13.49 -0.89 -4.87
N TYR A 147 -12.36 -1.20 -5.50
CA TYR A 147 -11.27 -0.28 -5.78
C TYR A 147 -11.37 0.22 -7.21
N TYR A 148 -11.33 1.53 -7.41
CA TYR A 148 -11.46 2.15 -8.72
C TYR A 148 -10.53 3.36 -8.87
N LYS A 149 -10.24 3.74 -10.11
CA LYS A 149 -9.48 4.95 -10.43
C LYS A 149 -10.45 6.11 -10.63
N TYR A 150 -10.20 7.25 -9.99
CA TYR A 150 -11.02 8.45 -10.21
C TYR A 150 -11.03 8.84 -11.69
N ASN A 151 -12.21 9.18 -12.22
CA ASN A 151 -12.46 9.44 -13.64
C ASN A 151 -12.02 8.31 -14.59
N HIS A 152 -11.77 7.11 -14.07
CA HIS A 152 -11.29 5.96 -14.83
C HIS A 152 -10.05 6.31 -15.69
N LYS A 153 -9.08 7.01 -15.09
CA LYS A 153 -7.81 7.37 -15.74
C LYS A 153 -6.67 6.52 -15.20
N PRO A 154 -5.67 6.12 -16.03
CA PRO A 154 -4.53 5.32 -15.57
C PRO A 154 -3.77 5.98 -14.40
N ASN A 155 -3.58 7.30 -14.51
CA ASN A 155 -2.91 8.13 -13.51
C ASN A 155 -3.85 8.69 -12.42
N GLY A 156 -5.12 8.27 -12.41
CA GLY A 156 -6.08 8.70 -11.40
C GLY A 156 -5.70 8.22 -9.99
N ALA A 157 -6.15 8.93 -8.96
CA ALA A 157 -6.07 8.44 -7.59
C ALA A 157 -6.94 7.17 -7.44
N ILE A 158 -6.46 6.20 -6.63
CA ILE A 158 -7.25 5.02 -6.31
C ILE A 158 -8.19 5.37 -5.16
N ASN A 159 -9.48 5.21 -5.41
CA ASN A 159 -10.53 5.30 -4.41
C ASN A 159 -11.07 3.91 -4.09
N LYS A 160 -11.71 3.78 -2.94
CA LYS A 160 -12.39 2.56 -2.54
C LYS A 160 -13.75 2.85 -1.94
N HIS A 161 -14.71 1.98 -2.23
CA HIS A 161 -16.04 2.01 -1.62
C HIS A 161 -16.39 0.63 -1.09
N ARG A 162 -17.00 0.60 0.10
CA ARG A 162 -17.49 -0.65 0.69
C ARG A 162 -18.80 -1.04 0.01
N ILE A 163 -18.88 -2.28 -0.45
CA ILE A 163 -19.99 -2.78 -1.30
C ILE A 163 -21.33 -2.88 -0.56
N ASP A 164 -21.30 -2.96 0.76
CA ASP A 164 -22.45 -3.08 1.67
C ASP A 164 -22.83 -1.72 2.31
N SER A 165 -22.17 -0.62 1.95
CA SER A 165 -22.46 0.67 2.58
C SER A 165 -23.84 1.20 2.19
N GLY A 166 -24.52 1.94 3.07
CA GLY A 166 -25.86 2.49 2.81
C GLY A 166 -25.95 3.48 1.63
N LYS A 167 -24.81 3.87 1.06
CA LYS A 167 -24.71 4.66 -0.18
C LYS A 167 -24.86 3.79 -1.43
N VAL A 168 -24.64 2.49 -1.34
CA VAL A 168 -24.67 1.56 -2.47
C VAL A 168 -26.11 1.20 -2.81
N LEU A 169 -26.46 1.37 -4.08
CA LEU A 169 -27.74 0.93 -4.64
C LEU A 169 -27.64 -0.48 -5.19
N ARG A 170 -26.55 -0.77 -5.89
CA ARG A 170 -26.34 -2.02 -6.60
C ARG A 170 -24.85 -2.27 -6.80
N VAL A 171 -24.46 -3.52 -6.68
CA VAL A 171 -23.13 -4.01 -7.09
C VAL A 171 -23.32 -5.20 -8.02
N LYS A 172 -22.51 -5.27 -9.06
CA LYS A 172 -22.44 -6.44 -9.94
C LYS A 172 -20.99 -6.79 -10.21
N GLY A 173 -20.63 -8.05 -9.95
CA GLY A 173 -19.30 -8.59 -10.18
C GLY A 173 -19.24 -9.49 -11.42
N TYR A 174 -18.06 -9.54 -12.04
CA TYR A 174 -17.75 -10.27 -13.25
C TYR A 174 -16.40 -10.97 -13.09
N HIS A 175 -16.28 -12.19 -13.60
CA HIS A 175 -15.03 -12.96 -13.51
C HIS A 175 -13.98 -12.49 -14.53
N THR A 176 -14.42 -11.97 -15.68
CA THR A 176 -13.54 -11.51 -16.76
C THR A 176 -13.88 -10.07 -17.15
N TYR A 177 -12.87 -9.36 -17.68
CA TYR A 177 -13.05 -8.02 -18.21
C TYR A 177 -14.03 -8.00 -19.40
N GLU A 178 -13.92 -8.98 -20.31
CA GLU A 178 -14.87 -9.18 -21.40
C GLU A 178 -16.31 -9.34 -20.90
N GLY A 179 -16.51 -10.09 -19.80
CA GLY A 179 -17.81 -10.26 -19.17
C GLY A 179 -18.40 -8.94 -18.65
N LEU A 180 -17.55 -8.04 -18.15
CA LEU A 180 -17.94 -6.68 -17.78
C LEU A 180 -18.29 -5.85 -19.01
N MET A 181 -17.43 -5.83 -20.04
CA MET A 181 -17.63 -5.04 -21.26
C MET A 181 -18.90 -5.42 -22.01
N ARG A 182 -19.22 -6.72 -22.07
CA ARG A 182 -20.44 -7.20 -22.73
C ARG A 182 -21.72 -6.59 -22.14
N ILE A 183 -21.72 -6.30 -20.83
CA ILE A 183 -22.87 -5.69 -20.14
C ILE A 183 -22.72 -4.16 -20.03
N HIS A 184 -21.48 -3.67 -19.97
CA HIS A 184 -21.15 -2.25 -19.82
C HIS A 184 -20.14 -1.82 -20.89
N PRO A 185 -20.56 -1.65 -22.16
CA PRO A 185 -19.65 -1.35 -23.28
C PRO A 185 -18.88 -0.03 -23.12
N LYS A 186 -19.40 0.91 -22.31
CA LYS A 186 -18.72 2.18 -22.00
C LYS A 186 -17.33 2.03 -21.35
N TYR A 187 -16.98 0.84 -20.89
CA TYR A 187 -15.66 0.54 -20.34
C TYR A 187 -14.75 -0.16 -21.35
N GLU A 188 -15.14 -0.31 -22.60
CA GLU A 188 -14.28 -0.82 -23.67
C GLU A 188 -13.02 0.03 -23.83
N GLY A 189 -11.87 -0.61 -24.03
CA GLY A 189 -10.57 0.06 -24.18
C GLY A 189 -9.98 0.63 -22.89
N THR A 190 -10.42 0.15 -21.72
CA THR A 190 -9.94 0.61 -20.40
C THR A 190 -9.27 -0.49 -19.57
N GLU A 191 -8.85 -1.57 -20.23
CA GLU A 191 -8.24 -2.75 -19.60
C GLU A 191 -7.00 -2.40 -18.79
N ASP A 192 -6.17 -1.50 -19.33
CA ASP A 192 -4.96 -0.97 -18.71
C ASP A 192 -5.21 -0.35 -17.32
N ILE A 193 -6.37 0.30 -17.14
CA ILE A 193 -6.78 0.89 -15.87
C ILE A 193 -7.11 -0.20 -14.83
N PHE A 194 -7.81 -1.26 -15.25
CA PHE A 194 -8.08 -2.40 -14.38
C PHE A 194 -6.80 -3.19 -14.08
N GLU A 195 -5.92 -3.38 -15.07
CA GLU A 195 -4.63 -4.01 -14.84
C GLU A 195 -3.79 -3.21 -13.84
N ALA A 196 -3.73 -1.88 -13.98
CA ALA A 196 -3.03 -1.02 -13.02
C ALA A 196 -3.59 -1.17 -11.59
N LEU A 197 -4.91 -1.33 -11.43
CA LEU A 197 -5.54 -1.61 -10.14
C LEU A 197 -5.14 -2.98 -9.59
N ILE A 198 -5.14 -4.03 -10.43
CA ILE A 198 -4.74 -5.39 -10.06
C ILE A 198 -3.27 -5.39 -9.64
N GLN A 199 -2.38 -4.75 -10.39
CA GLN A 199 -0.96 -4.66 -10.06
C GLN A 199 -0.74 -3.97 -8.70
N GLN A 200 -1.49 -2.90 -8.42
CA GLN A 200 -1.34 -2.13 -7.18
C GLN A 200 -2.02 -2.75 -5.96
N LYS A 201 -3.08 -3.53 -6.13
CA LYS A 201 -3.88 -4.08 -5.02
C LYS A 201 -3.75 -5.58 -4.84
N VAL A 202 -3.35 -6.29 -5.89
CA VAL A 202 -3.14 -7.73 -5.89
C VAL A 202 -1.64 -8.05 -5.93
N LYS A 203 -0.84 -7.40 -6.81
CA LYS A 203 0.60 -7.76 -6.94
C LYS A 203 1.55 -7.05 -5.98
N ARG A 204 1.24 -5.85 -5.48
CA ARG A 204 2.05 -5.19 -4.43
C ARG A 204 1.90 -5.80 -3.02
N ALA A 205 1.10 -6.85 -2.87
CA ALA A 205 1.08 -7.70 -1.68
C ALA A 205 2.14 -8.81 -1.72
N SER A 206 3.02 -8.81 -2.75
CA SER A 206 4.18 -9.69 -2.91
C SER A 206 5.49 -8.93 -2.65
#